data_AF-A0A2E2YRN3-F1
#
_entry.id   AF-A0A2E2YRN3-F1
#
_cell.length_a   1.000
_cell.length_b   1.000
_cell.length_c   1.000
_cell.angle_alpha   90.00
_cell.angle_beta   90.00
_cell.angle_gamma   90.00
#
_symmetry.space_group_name_H-M   'P 1'
#
loop_
_entity.id
_entity.type
_entity.pdbx_description
1 polymer ?
#
loop_
_entity_poly.entity_id
_entity_poly.type
_entity_poly.pdbx_seq_one_letter_code
_entity_poly.pdbx_strand_id
1 'polypeptide(L)'
;MHLRNFIINVLAFTGGFSIMSLELLGGRILAPFFGSSIYVWGSIITVFMLSLSAGYLIGGRISIHNPTLIRFGTIFLLGAVTLYPLILLAQPIMEMTFAAIVDPRYGSLVASLILFVVPTVILGAISPYAVRLLVTDVIRSGKVAGTLYFVSTLGSAMGTLATSFYLILWMSVNSIVTLLCLILALSGLFAMWVGKKL
;
A
#
# COMPACT_ATOMS: atom_id res chain seq x y z
N MET A 1 19.76 19.12 -1.68
CA MET A 1 19.62 17.71 -2.14
C MET A 1 19.42 16.71 -1.01
N HIS A 2 20.21 16.74 0.08
CA HIS A 2 20.07 15.76 1.19
C HIS A 2 18.67 15.71 1.83
N LEU A 3 18.06 16.87 2.10
CA LEU A 3 16.72 16.93 2.71
C LEU A 3 15.64 16.31 1.80
N ARG A 4 15.67 16.57 0.49
CA ARG A 4 14.73 15.99 -0.47
C ARG A 4 14.81 14.47 -0.51
N ASN A 5 16.04 13.94 -0.53
CA ASN A 5 16.25 12.50 -0.59
C ASN A 5 15.79 11.81 0.70
N PHE A 6 16.05 12.44 1.85
CA PHE A 6 15.56 11.97 3.15
C PHE A 6 14.03 11.90 3.16
N ILE A 7 13.35 12.93 2.68
CA ILE A 7 11.87 12.97 2.61
C ILE A 7 11.32 11.84 1.74
N ILE A 8 11.90 11.60 0.55
CA ILE A 8 11.45 10.51 -0.33
C ILE A 8 11.63 9.14 0.35
N ASN A 9 12.72 8.93 1.08
CA ASN A 9 12.94 7.71 1.85
C ASN A 9 11.92 7.53 2.98
N VAL A 10 11.61 8.60 3.73
CA VAL A 10 10.55 8.56 4.76
C VAL A 10 9.19 8.25 4.15
N LEU A 11 8.86 8.84 3.00
CA LEU A 11 7.62 8.54 2.29
C LEU A 11 7.58 7.06 1.84
N ALA A 12 8.68 6.54 1.28
CA ALA A 12 8.79 5.12 0.93
C ALA A 12 8.63 4.19 2.13
N PHE A 13 9.18 4.56 3.30
CA PHE A 13 8.95 3.85 4.55
C PHE A 13 7.44 3.81 4.89
N THR A 14 6.75 4.95 4.85
CA THR A 14 5.31 5.01 5.15
C THR A 14 4.46 4.26 4.13
N GLY A 15 4.88 4.25 2.86
CA GLY A 15 4.25 3.45 1.80
C GLY A 15 4.37 1.95 2.08
N GLY A 16 5.60 1.47 2.34
CA GLY A 16 5.85 0.07 2.69
C GLY A 16 5.10 -0.37 3.95
N PHE A 17 5.09 0.49 4.99
CA PHE A 17 4.33 0.29 6.22
C PHE A 17 2.84 0.09 5.91
N SER A 18 2.24 1.02 5.14
CA SER A 18 0.80 1.01 4.86
C SER A 18 0.38 -0.19 4.02
N ILE A 19 1.18 -0.56 3.01
CA ILE A 19 0.91 -1.73 2.14
C ILE A 19 0.83 -3.01 2.98
N MET A 20 1.85 -3.28 3.81
CA MET A 20 1.89 -4.52 4.57
C MET A 20 0.91 -4.53 5.75
N SER A 21 0.68 -3.38 6.37
CA SER A 21 -0.40 -3.25 7.36
C SER A 21 -1.74 -3.61 6.76
N LEU A 22 -2.04 -3.12 5.55
CA LEU A 22 -3.28 -3.44 4.85
C LEU A 22 -3.37 -4.92 4.49
N GLU A 23 -2.30 -5.54 4.02
CA GLU A 23 -2.26 -6.96 3.69
C GLU A 23 -2.62 -7.84 4.90
N LEU A 24 -2.03 -7.57 6.07
CA LEU A 24 -2.36 -8.28 7.29
C LEU A 24 -3.78 -8.04 7.78
N LEU A 25 -4.29 -6.80 7.63
CA LEU A 25 -5.69 -6.51 7.95
C LEU A 25 -6.64 -7.26 7.02
N GLY A 26 -6.26 -7.49 5.77
CA GLY A 26 -7.03 -8.31 4.83
C GLY A 26 -7.38 -9.68 5.41
N GLY A 27 -6.42 -10.34 6.06
CA GLY A 27 -6.67 -11.61 6.75
C GLY A 27 -7.74 -11.50 7.84
N ARG A 28 -7.76 -10.40 8.59
CA ARG A 28 -8.78 -10.13 9.62
C ARG A 28 -10.14 -9.75 9.05
N ILE A 29 -10.17 -9.04 7.92
CA ILE A 29 -11.41 -8.67 7.22
C ILE A 29 -12.09 -9.92 6.64
N LEU A 30 -11.31 -10.84 6.09
CA LEU A 30 -11.83 -12.04 5.42
C LEU A 30 -12.16 -13.18 6.39
N ALA A 31 -11.46 -13.28 7.52
CA ALA A 31 -11.60 -14.40 8.46
C ALA A 31 -13.02 -14.66 8.97
N PRO A 32 -13.87 -13.66 9.27
CA PRO A 32 -15.24 -13.91 9.74
C PRO A 32 -16.13 -14.66 8.74
N PHE A 33 -15.82 -14.58 7.45
CA PHE A 33 -16.62 -15.18 6.37
C PHE A 33 -15.98 -16.45 5.81
N PHE A 34 -14.67 -16.42 5.51
CA PHE A 34 -13.97 -17.52 4.83
C PHE A 34 -13.00 -18.30 5.73
N GLY A 35 -12.87 -17.90 7.00
CA GLY A 35 -11.93 -18.51 7.96
C GLY A 35 -10.46 -18.13 7.72
N SER A 36 -9.55 -18.85 8.35
CA SER A 36 -8.09 -18.57 8.35
C SER A 36 -7.26 -19.64 7.64
N SER A 37 -7.85 -20.33 6.65
CA SER A 37 -7.18 -21.41 5.94
C SER A 37 -6.02 -20.93 5.06
N ILE A 38 -5.15 -21.86 4.63
CA ILE A 38 -4.06 -21.58 3.68
C ILE A 38 -4.57 -20.98 2.35
N TYR A 39 -5.81 -21.29 1.97
CA TYR A 39 -6.42 -20.78 0.74
C TYR A 39 -6.76 -19.28 0.84
N VAL A 40 -7.19 -18.82 2.02
CA VAL A 40 -7.52 -17.41 2.26
C VAL A 40 -6.25 -16.57 2.26
N TRP A 41 -5.22 -17.01 2.99
CA TRP A 41 -3.91 -16.35 2.98
C TRP A 41 -3.25 -16.39 1.60
N GLY A 42 -3.33 -17.52 0.90
CA GLY A 42 -2.84 -17.65 -0.47
C GLY A 42 -3.53 -16.67 -1.43
N SER A 43 -4.84 -16.45 -1.26
CA SER A 43 -5.60 -15.48 -2.05
C SER A 43 -5.16 -14.05 -1.78
N ILE A 44 -5.03 -13.66 -0.52
CA ILE A 44 -4.57 -12.31 -0.13
C ILE A 44 -3.18 -12.04 -0.71
N ILE A 45 -2.21 -12.92 -0.45
CA ILE A 45 -0.83 -12.76 -0.93
C ILE A 45 -0.81 -12.67 -2.46
N THR A 46 -1.54 -13.55 -3.15
CA THR A 46 -1.59 -13.55 -4.63
C THR A 46 -2.14 -12.22 -5.16
N VAL A 47 -3.24 -11.73 -4.60
CA VAL A 47 -3.83 -10.45 -5.02
C VAL A 47 -2.90 -9.28 -4.73
N PHE A 48 -2.26 -9.24 -3.56
CA PHE A 48 -1.31 -8.19 -3.23
C PHE A 48 -0.08 -8.23 -4.15
N MET A 49 0.53 -9.39 -4.37
CA MET A 49 1.68 -9.52 -5.27
C MET A 49 1.35 -9.14 -6.72
N LEU A 50 0.20 -9.57 -7.26
CA LEU A 50 -0.23 -9.19 -8.60
C LEU A 50 -0.52 -7.69 -8.71
N SER A 51 -1.21 -7.13 -7.71
CA SER A 51 -1.54 -5.70 -7.66
C SER A 51 -0.29 -4.85 -7.54
N LEU A 52 0.66 -5.24 -6.68
CA LEU A 52 1.95 -4.58 -6.56
C LEU A 52 2.76 -4.66 -7.85
N SER A 53 2.79 -5.83 -8.51
CA SER A 53 3.44 -5.99 -9.82
C SER A 53 2.87 -5.03 -10.87
N ALA A 54 1.54 -4.95 -10.97
CA ALA A 54 0.87 -3.99 -11.85
C ALA A 54 1.18 -2.53 -11.45
N GLY A 55 1.17 -2.23 -10.15
CA GLY A 55 1.57 -0.93 -9.60
C GLY A 55 3.02 -0.56 -9.92
N TYR A 56 3.95 -1.51 -9.87
CA TYR A 56 5.36 -1.31 -10.22
C TYR A 56 5.51 -0.93 -11.70
N LEU A 57 4.79 -1.63 -12.58
CA LEU A 57 4.80 -1.33 -14.01
C LEU A 57 4.19 0.05 -14.31
N ILE A 58 3.02 0.35 -13.74
CA ILE A 58 2.31 1.61 -13.94
C ILE A 58 3.11 2.78 -13.36
N GLY A 59 3.57 2.66 -12.11
CA GLY A 59 4.39 3.67 -11.44
C GLY A 59 5.70 3.95 -12.17
N GLY A 60 6.36 2.90 -12.68
CA GLY A 60 7.53 3.02 -13.54
C GLY A 60 7.25 3.86 -14.78
N ARG A 61 6.17 3.57 -15.52
CA ARG A 61 5.76 4.32 -16.71
C ARG A 61 5.40 5.78 -16.40
N ILE A 62 4.62 6.03 -15.35
CA ILE A 62 4.21 7.38 -14.94
C ILE A 62 5.44 8.22 -14.55
N SER A 63 6.44 7.60 -13.93
CA SER A 63 7.65 8.29 -13.47
C SER A 63 8.55 8.83 -14.60
N ILE A 64 8.38 8.37 -15.84
CA ILE A 64 9.21 8.79 -16.97
C ILE A 64 8.91 10.25 -17.37
N HIS A 65 7.65 10.67 -17.29
CA HIS A 65 7.21 11.97 -17.78
C HIS A 65 7.24 13.01 -16.67
N ASN A 66 8.32 13.79 -16.55
CA ASN A 66 8.46 14.89 -15.57
C ASN A 66 8.15 14.47 -14.12
N PRO A 67 9.00 13.61 -13.51
CA PRO A 67 8.82 13.16 -12.14
C PRO A 67 8.96 14.34 -11.17
N THR A 68 7.87 14.66 -10.46
CA THR A 68 7.84 15.71 -9.43
C THR A 68 7.36 15.15 -8.09
N LEU A 69 7.75 15.83 -7.00
CA LEU A 69 7.32 15.48 -5.65
C LEU A 69 5.82 15.73 -5.44
N ILE A 70 5.21 16.66 -6.18
CA ILE A 70 3.77 16.91 -6.16
C ILE A 70 3.01 15.68 -6.68
N ARG A 71 3.40 15.16 -7.85
CA ARG A 71 2.82 13.93 -8.41
C ARG A 71 3.09 12.71 -7.53
N PHE A 72 4.24 12.64 -6.89
CA PHE A 72 4.47 11.61 -5.87
C PHE A 72 3.45 11.70 -4.73
N GLY A 73 3.21 12.91 -4.21
CA GLY A 73 2.17 13.16 -3.21
C GLY A 73 0.77 12.79 -3.70
N THR A 74 0.46 12.97 -4.99
CA THR A 74 -0.85 12.54 -5.54
C THR A 74 -1.06 11.04 -5.45
N ILE A 75 -0.01 10.22 -5.62
CA ILE A 75 -0.09 8.75 -5.48
C ILE A 75 -0.52 8.38 -4.05
N PHE A 76 0.05 9.03 -3.04
CA PHE A 76 -0.31 8.81 -1.64
C PHE A 76 -1.76 9.24 -1.34
N LEU A 77 -2.19 10.40 -1.85
CA LEU A 77 -3.58 10.85 -1.68
C LEU A 77 -4.57 9.93 -2.39
N LEU A 78 -4.27 9.49 -3.61
CA LEU A 78 -5.10 8.51 -4.31
C LEU A 78 -5.15 7.19 -3.54
N GLY A 79 -4.03 6.75 -2.96
CA GLY A 79 -3.98 5.60 -2.07
C GLY A 79 -4.92 5.75 -0.87
N ALA A 80 -4.88 6.89 -0.18
CA ALA A 80 -5.79 7.18 0.93
C ALA A 80 -7.27 7.20 0.50
N VAL A 81 -7.59 7.86 -0.61
CA VAL A 81 -8.97 7.98 -1.14
C VAL A 81 -9.51 6.63 -1.58
N THR A 82 -8.69 5.80 -2.22
CA THR A 82 -9.11 4.47 -2.69
C THR A 82 -9.14 3.43 -1.58
N LEU A 83 -8.39 3.64 -0.50
CA LEU A 83 -8.45 2.82 0.70
C LEU A 83 -9.68 3.13 1.56
N TYR A 84 -10.11 4.39 1.63
CA TYR A 84 -11.21 4.82 2.50
C TYR A 84 -12.53 4.06 2.31
N PRO A 85 -13.00 3.73 1.07
CA PRO A 85 -14.20 2.94 0.84
C PRO A 85 -14.19 1.58 1.52
N LEU A 86 -13.02 1.01 1.83
CA LEU A 86 -12.92 -0.26 2.54
C LEU A 86 -13.66 -0.25 3.89
N ILE A 87 -13.71 0.90 4.57
CA ILE A 87 -14.40 1.04 5.87
C ILE A 87 -15.91 0.80 5.74
N LEU A 88 -16.50 1.23 4.62
CA LEU A 88 -17.94 1.17 4.39
C LEU A 88 -18.35 -0.04 3.54
N LEU A 89 -17.51 -0.41 2.58
CA LEU A 89 -17.82 -1.40 1.56
C LEU A 89 -17.29 -2.80 1.89
N ALA A 90 -16.35 -2.95 2.84
CA ALA A 90 -15.82 -4.28 3.17
C ALA A 90 -16.94 -5.24 3.59
N GLN A 91 -17.77 -4.87 4.55
CA GLN A 91 -18.84 -5.74 5.03
C GLN A 91 -19.85 -6.14 3.94
N PRO A 92 -20.48 -5.21 3.18
CA PRO A 92 -21.44 -5.61 2.16
C PRO A 92 -20.80 -6.42 1.02
N ILE A 93 -19.56 -6.11 0.63
CA ILE A 93 -18.85 -6.91 -0.39
C ILE A 93 -18.58 -8.33 0.15
N MET A 94 -18.18 -8.47 1.40
CA MET A 94 -17.97 -9.78 2.03
C MET A 94 -19.27 -10.59 2.12
N GLU A 95 -20.38 -9.97 2.54
CA GLU A 95 -21.70 -10.62 2.58
C GLU A 95 -22.15 -11.07 1.18
N MET A 96 -22.03 -10.20 0.17
CA MET A 96 -22.37 -10.52 -1.21
C MET A 96 -21.50 -11.65 -1.79
N THR A 97 -20.18 -11.58 -1.59
CA THR A 97 -19.25 -12.59 -2.12
C THR A 97 -19.40 -13.94 -1.43
N PHE A 98 -19.62 -13.96 -0.11
CA PHE A 98 -19.87 -15.19 0.64
C PHE A 98 -21.20 -15.85 0.24
N ALA A 99 -22.25 -15.05 0.02
CA ALA A 99 -23.54 -15.57 -0.46
C ALA A 99 -23.45 -16.15 -1.88
N ALA A 100 -22.62 -15.56 -2.74
CA ALA A 100 -22.44 -16.02 -4.12
C ALA A 100 -21.47 -17.21 -4.24
N ILE A 101 -20.41 -17.27 -3.42
CA ILE A 101 -19.34 -18.25 -3.52
C ILE A 101 -18.97 -18.73 -2.11
N VAL A 102 -19.58 -19.85 -1.71
CA VAL A 102 -19.39 -20.44 -0.37
C VAL A 102 -18.00 -21.08 -0.23
N ASP A 103 -17.40 -21.58 -1.33
CA ASP A 103 -16.06 -22.20 -1.29
C ASP A 103 -15.01 -21.14 -0.89
N PRO A 104 -14.31 -21.31 0.25
CA PRO A 104 -13.34 -20.34 0.74
C PRO A 104 -12.19 -20.07 -0.22
N ARG A 105 -11.84 -20.99 -1.12
CA ARG A 105 -10.75 -20.82 -2.10
C ARG A 105 -11.08 -19.73 -3.10
N TYR A 106 -12.28 -19.78 -3.67
CA TYR A 106 -12.71 -18.86 -4.71
C TYR A 106 -13.36 -17.62 -4.12
N GLY A 107 -14.14 -17.75 -3.05
CA GLY A 107 -14.79 -16.63 -2.37
C GLY A 107 -13.78 -15.63 -1.81
N SER A 108 -12.75 -16.11 -1.11
CA SER A 108 -11.69 -15.24 -0.57
C SER A 108 -10.85 -14.58 -1.66
N LEU A 109 -10.64 -15.26 -2.79
CA LEU A 109 -9.93 -14.71 -3.95
C LEU A 109 -10.72 -13.57 -4.59
N VAL A 110 -12.00 -13.79 -4.87
CA VAL A 110 -12.87 -12.77 -5.48
C VAL A 110 -13.06 -11.59 -4.53
N ALA A 111 -13.29 -11.84 -3.23
CA ALA A 111 -13.40 -10.76 -2.24
C ALA A 111 -12.10 -9.94 -2.15
N SER A 112 -10.95 -10.60 -2.10
CA SER A 112 -9.64 -9.93 -2.08
C SER A 112 -9.41 -9.09 -3.35
N LEU A 113 -9.78 -9.62 -4.52
CA LEU A 113 -9.67 -8.90 -5.80
C LEU A 113 -10.48 -7.60 -5.79
N ILE A 114 -11.74 -7.66 -5.34
CA ILE A 114 -12.62 -6.50 -5.32
C ILE A 114 -12.13 -5.46 -4.29
N LEU A 115 -11.70 -5.91 -3.11
CA LEU A 115 -11.37 -5.01 -1.99
C LEU A 115 -9.98 -4.38 -2.11
N PHE A 116 -8.98 -5.13 -2.57
CA PHE A 116 -7.58 -4.72 -2.41
C PHE A 116 -6.86 -4.34 -3.70
N VAL A 117 -7.36 -4.74 -4.88
CA VAL A 117 -6.62 -4.47 -6.13
C VAL A 117 -6.40 -2.99 -6.37
N VAL A 118 -7.46 -2.19 -6.35
CA VAL A 118 -7.38 -0.75 -6.67
C VAL A 118 -6.42 -0.01 -5.73
N PRO A 119 -6.57 -0.05 -4.39
CA PRO A 119 -5.64 0.66 -3.50
C PRO A 119 -4.22 0.10 -3.60
N THR A 120 -4.04 -1.23 -3.69
CA THR A 120 -2.71 -1.84 -3.72
C THR A 120 -1.96 -1.55 -5.02
N VAL A 121 -2.63 -1.49 -6.17
CA VAL A 121 -2.01 -1.07 -7.44
C VAL A 121 -1.49 0.38 -7.33
N ILE A 122 -2.29 1.28 -6.75
CA ILE A 122 -1.89 2.68 -6.58
C ILE A 122 -0.69 2.79 -5.63
N LEU A 123 -0.74 2.10 -4.48
CA LEU A 123 0.36 2.09 -3.53
C LEU A 123 1.63 1.42 -4.09
N GLY A 124 1.47 0.41 -4.96
CA GLY A 124 2.59 -0.22 -5.66
C GLY A 124 3.38 0.77 -6.53
N ALA A 125 2.75 1.85 -7.03
CA ALA A 125 3.44 2.86 -7.82
C ALA A 125 4.48 3.67 -7.01
N ILE A 126 4.44 3.63 -5.67
CA ILE A 126 5.31 4.42 -4.79
C ILE A 126 6.79 4.09 -5.04
N SER A 127 7.17 2.81 -5.01
CA SER A 127 8.56 2.37 -5.10
C SER A 127 9.26 2.79 -6.40
N PRO A 128 8.77 2.44 -7.61
CA PRO A 128 9.44 2.84 -8.85
C PRO A 128 9.46 4.36 -9.05
N TYR A 129 8.41 5.06 -8.61
CA TYR A 129 8.35 6.51 -8.72
C TYR A 129 9.38 7.19 -7.80
N ALA A 130 9.54 6.68 -6.57
CA ALA A 130 10.55 7.16 -5.63
C ALA A 130 11.98 6.90 -6.13
N VAL A 131 12.26 5.72 -6.74
CA VAL A 131 13.56 5.46 -7.39
C VAL A 131 13.82 6.54 -8.43
N ARG A 132 12.85 6.83 -9.30
CA ARG A 132 13.02 7.82 -10.36
C ARG A 132 13.27 9.24 -9.86
N LEU A 133 12.68 9.63 -8.73
CA LEU A 133 12.94 10.94 -8.10
C LEU A 133 14.35 11.05 -7.48
N LEU A 134 14.93 9.93 -7.06
CA LEU A 134 16.22 9.88 -6.38
C LEU A 134 17.41 9.64 -7.32
N VAL A 135 17.19 8.94 -8.44
CA VAL A 135 18.25 8.63 -9.41
C VAL A 135 18.54 9.87 -10.26
N THR A 136 19.66 10.52 -9.98
CA THR A 136 20.22 11.62 -10.81
C THR A 136 21.24 11.13 -11.83
N ASP A 137 21.97 10.05 -11.51
CA ASP A 137 23.03 9.48 -12.33
C ASP A 137 22.85 7.97 -12.49
N VAL A 138 23.01 7.46 -13.72
CA VAL A 138 22.87 6.04 -14.03
C VAL A 138 23.86 5.18 -13.25
N ILE A 139 25.08 5.69 -13.02
CA ILE A 139 26.14 4.99 -12.27
C ILE A 139 25.74 4.72 -10.81
N ARG A 140 24.96 5.61 -10.19
CA ARG A 140 24.52 5.48 -8.79
C ARG A 140 23.14 4.84 -8.64
N SER A 141 22.49 4.48 -9.74
CA SER A 141 21.12 3.97 -9.76
C SER A 141 20.93 2.72 -8.89
N GLY A 142 21.86 1.77 -8.94
CA GLY A 142 21.82 0.55 -8.12
C GLY A 142 21.88 0.83 -6.62
N LYS A 143 22.78 1.73 -6.17
CA LYS A 143 22.89 2.11 -4.76
C LYS A 143 21.62 2.81 -4.27
N VAL A 144 21.07 3.71 -5.07
CA VAL A 144 19.83 4.44 -4.75
C VAL A 144 18.65 3.48 -4.64
N ALA A 145 18.47 2.59 -5.62
CA ALA A 145 17.40 1.59 -5.60
C ALA A 145 17.54 0.65 -4.39
N GLY A 146 18.77 0.18 -4.10
CA GLY A 146 19.05 -0.66 -2.93
C GLY A 146 18.72 0.02 -1.60
N THR A 147 19.13 1.29 -1.42
CA THR A 147 18.78 2.06 -0.21
C THR A 147 17.26 2.26 -0.09
N LEU A 148 16.58 2.57 -1.20
CA LEU A 148 15.13 2.74 -1.18
C LEU A 148 14.42 1.43 -0.82
N TYR A 149 14.82 0.30 -1.41
CA TYR A 149 14.25 -1.01 -1.07
C TYR A 149 14.53 -1.40 0.37
N PHE A 150 15.71 -1.10 0.90
CA PHE A 150 15.99 -1.29 2.32
C PHE A 150 14.99 -0.50 3.19
N VAL A 151 14.84 0.80 2.94
CA VAL A 151 13.96 1.66 3.75
C VAL A 151 12.49 1.26 3.61
N SER A 152 12.03 0.95 2.39
CA SER A 152 10.67 0.48 2.13
C SER A 152 10.41 -0.86 2.83
N THR A 153 11.34 -1.80 2.74
CA THR A 153 11.22 -3.13 3.36
C THR A 153 11.25 -3.03 4.88
N LEU A 154 12.05 -2.12 5.45
CA LEU A 154 12.04 -1.85 6.88
C LEU A 154 10.68 -1.27 7.33
N GLY A 155 10.11 -0.35 6.54
CA GLY A 155 8.76 0.16 6.76
C GLY A 155 7.71 -0.94 6.71
N SER A 156 7.79 -1.81 5.70
CA SER A 156 6.96 -3.02 5.56
C SER A 156 7.07 -3.95 6.76
N ALA A 157 8.27 -4.29 7.21
CA ALA A 157 8.48 -5.13 8.40
C ALA A 157 7.87 -4.49 9.66
N MET A 158 8.07 -3.18 9.84
CA MET A 158 7.47 -2.44 10.95
C MET A 158 5.95 -2.36 10.87
N GLY A 159 5.39 -2.21 9.66
CA GLY A 159 3.94 -2.23 9.43
C GLY A 159 3.34 -3.59 9.77
N THR A 160 3.98 -4.66 9.31
CA THR A 160 3.61 -6.04 9.63
C THR A 160 3.61 -6.28 11.14
N LEU A 161 4.71 -5.95 11.82
CA LEU A 161 4.85 -6.14 13.27
C LEU A 161 3.87 -5.26 14.06
N ALA A 162 3.80 -3.97 13.74
CA ALA A 162 2.88 -3.05 14.42
C ALA A 162 1.44 -3.53 14.28
N THR A 163 1.04 -3.98 13.09
CA THR A 163 -0.33 -4.42 12.83
C THR A 163 -0.65 -5.72 13.54
N SER A 164 0.20 -6.75 13.41
CA SER A 164 -0.05 -8.07 13.99
C SER A 164 0.09 -8.12 15.51
N PHE A 165 1.01 -7.35 16.11
CA PHE A 165 1.29 -7.42 17.55
C PHE A 165 0.60 -6.33 18.37
N TYR A 166 0.30 -5.15 17.81
CA TYR A 166 -0.15 -4.00 18.61
C TYR A 166 -1.47 -3.41 18.10
N LEU A 167 -1.55 -2.99 16.84
CA LEU A 167 -2.71 -2.24 16.33
C LEU A 167 -3.99 -3.07 16.41
N ILE A 168 -3.94 -4.37 16.03
CA ILE A 168 -5.11 -5.25 16.12
C ILE A 168 -5.55 -5.49 17.59
N LEU A 169 -4.64 -5.40 18.56
CA LEU A 169 -4.99 -5.57 19.98
C LEU A 169 -5.65 -4.32 20.56
N TRP A 170 -5.23 -3.13 20.11
CA TRP A 170 -5.67 -1.86 20.68
C TRP A 170 -6.82 -1.20 19.93
N MET A 171 -7.01 -1.52 18.66
CA MET A 171 -7.91 -0.81 17.75
C MET A 171 -8.78 -1.79 16.94
N SER A 172 -9.99 -1.34 16.57
CA SER A 172 -10.82 -2.06 15.62
C SER A 172 -10.24 -1.95 14.20
N VAL A 173 -10.58 -2.91 13.33
CA VAL A 173 -10.11 -2.93 11.93
C VAL A 173 -10.39 -1.60 11.21
N ASN A 174 -11.59 -1.04 11.37
CA ASN A 174 -11.97 0.24 10.76
C ASN A 174 -11.11 1.41 11.25
N SER A 175 -10.76 1.43 12.55
CA SER A 175 -9.88 2.46 13.10
C SER A 175 -8.45 2.33 12.56
N ILE A 176 -7.95 1.11 12.33
CA ILE A 176 -6.63 0.90 11.73
C ILE A 176 -6.63 1.33 10.27
N VAL A 177 -7.65 0.96 9.49
CA VAL A 177 -7.80 1.42 8.10
C VAL A 177 -7.87 2.96 8.04
N THR A 178 -8.59 3.59 8.97
CA THR A 178 -8.65 5.06 9.09
C THR A 178 -7.28 5.65 9.38
N LEU A 179 -6.51 5.05 10.30
CA LEU A 179 -5.15 5.46 10.61
C LEU A 179 -4.24 5.37 9.37
N LEU A 180 -4.32 4.28 8.61
CA LEU A 180 -3.56 4.14 7.36
C LEU A 180 -3.95 5.20 6.33
N CYS A 181 -5.25 5.49 6.18
CA CYS A 181 -5.72 6.57 5.32
C CYS A 181 -5.13 7.93 5.75
N LEU A 182 -5.10 8.22 7.05
CA LEU A 182 -4.52 9.44 7.59
C LEU A 182 -3.01 9.51 7.34
N ILE A 183 -2.27 8.43 7.59
CA ILE A 183 -0.82 8.36 7.33
C ILE A 183 -0.55 8.64 5.84
N LEU A 184 -1.27 7.98 4.94
CA LEU A 184 -1.13 8.18 3.50
C LEU A 184 -1.50 9.62 3.10
N ALA A 185 -2.61 10.15 3.63
CA ALA A 185 -3.05 11.51 3.30
C ALA A 185 -2.07 12.57 3.76
N LEU A 186 -1.57 12.47 5.00
CA LEU A 186 -0.56 13.37 5.56
C LEU A 186 0.77 13.27 4.80
N SER A 187 1.22 12.05 4.47
CA SER A 187 2.40 11.83 3.62
C SER A 187 2.24 12.50 2.25
N GLY A 188 1.07 12.36 1.63
CA GLY A 188 0.76 12.97 0.34
C GLY A 188 0.76 14.50 0.39
N LEU A 189 0.06 15.10 1.36
CA LEU A 189 0.02 16.54 1.57
C LEU A 189 1.41 17.11 1.89
N PHE A 190 2.18 16.42 2.73
CA PHE A 190 3.54 16.80 3.07
C PHE A 190 4.44 16.80 1.84
N ALA A 191 4.38 15.75 1.01
CA ALA A 191 5.14 15.67 -0.24
C ALA A 191 4.80 16.83 -1.19
N MET A 192 3.51 17.17 -1.35
CA MET A 192 3.08 18.30 -2.18
C MET A 192 3.55 19.65 -1.63
N TRP A 193 3.45 19.85 -0.32
CA TRP A 193 3.85 21.10 0.33
C TRP A 193 5.35 21.35 0.16
N VAL A 194 6.17 20.33 0.39
CA VAL A 194 7.61 20.39 0.14
C VAL A 194 7.90 20.59 -1.35
N GLY A 195 7.14 19.91 -2.22
CA GLY A 195 7.31 20.00 -3.67
C GLY A 195 6.97 21.35 -4.29
N LYS A 196 6.20 22.21 -3.60
CA LYS A 196 5.96 23.60 -4.00
C LYS A 196 7.06 24.56 -3.55
N LYS A 197 7.84 24.18 -2.54
CA LYS A 197 8.89 25.03 -1.94
C LYS A 197 10.30 24.74 -2.49
N LEU A 198 10.49 23.60 -3.15
CA LEU A 198 11.72 23.17 -3.80
C LEU A 198 11.68 23.45 -5.30
#